data_AF-A0A6J3CCN7-F1
#
_entry.id   AF-A0A6J3CCN7-F1
#
_cell.length_a   1.000
_cell.length_b   1.000
_cell.length_c   1.000
_cell.angle_alpha   90.00
_cell.angle_beta   90.00
_cell.angle_gamma   90.00
#
_symmetry.space_group_name_H-M   'P 1'
#
loop_
_entity.id
_entity.type
_entity.pdbx_description
1 polymer ?
#
loop_
_entity_poly.entity_id
_entity_poly.type
_entity_poly.pdbx_seq_one_letter_code
_entity_poly.pdbx_strand_id
1 'polypeptide(L)'
;MDHVIYKDSDLFQGVPVRVELGPKDLAREELVAVRRLTGEKITMKRATAAAELVALLDKTHQEMFTKALKDRNERLSLVNKWEDFTSALDRKHILLAPFCGITSCEDKIKADSERKEEDETEEIKGPAMGAKSLCIPFLQPRDLLPSDRCIHPNCDRKPQYFTLFGRSY
;
A
#
# COMPACT_ATOMS: atom_id res chain seq x y z
N MET A 1 39.90 16.44 -13.32
CA MET A 1 39.12 15.19 -13.21
C MET A 1 37.71 15.63 -12.84
N ASP A 2 37.01 16.22 -13.82
CA ASP A 2 35.68 16.80 -13.63
C ASP A 2 34.66 15.85 -14.26
N HIS A 3 34.18 14.89 -13.47
CA HIS A 3 33.03 14.08 -13.82
C HIS A 3 31.82 14.56 -13.00
N VAL A 4 31.24 15.67 -13.42
CA VAL A 4 29.89 16.09 -13.01
C VAL A 4 28.92 15.22 -13.83
N ILE A 5 28.29 14.23 -13.21
CA ILE A 5 27.33 13.37 -13.92
C ILE A 5 26.05 14.14 -14.23
N TYR A 6 25.90 14.38 -15.53
CA TYR A 6 24.70 14.48 -16.39
C TYR A 6 23.41 15.09 -15.83
N LYS A 7 23.06 16.22 -16.44
CA LYS A 7 21.73 16.82 -16.43
C LYS A 7 20.79 16.25 -17.51
N ASP A 8 21.22 15.27 -18.30
CA ASP A 8 20.44 14.68 -19.39
C ASP A 8 20.51 13.15 -19.40
N SER A 9 19.43 12.52 -18.96
CA SER A 9 18.81 11.32 -19.56
C SER A 9 17.54 10.96 -18.78
N ASP A 10 16.38 11.29 -19.36
CA ASP A 10 15.09 10.58 -19.30
C ASP A 10 14.76 9.77 -18.03
N LEU A 11 13.81 10.28 -17.22
CA LEU A 11 13.21 9.62 -16.05
C LEU A 11 14.22 8.94 -15.09
N PHE A 12 14.69 9.68 -14.08
CA PHE A 12 15.43 9.13 -12.93
C PHE A 12 14.82 7.80 -12.47
N GLN A 13 15.57 6.70 -12.64
CA GLN A 13 15.19 5.29 -12.43
C GLN A 13 14.88 4.93 -10.95
N GLY A 14 14.29 5.83 -10.18
CA GLY A 14 13.95 5.63 -8.77
C GLY A 14 15.09 5.95 -7.79
N VAL A 15 16.18 6.59 -8.22
CA VAL A 15 17.29 6.99 -7.33
C VAL A 15 16.77 7.89 -6.19
N PRO A 16 16.99 7.55 -4.90
CA PRO A 16 16.34 8.22 -3.77
C PRO A 16 16.87 9.64 -3.49
N VAL A 17 18.17 9.87 -3.71
CA VAL A 17 18.82 11.18 -3.54
C VAL A 17 19.75 11.44 -4.71
N ARG A 18 19.62 12.60 -5.36
CA ARG A 18 20.55 13.09 -6.38
C ARG A 18 21.45 14.16 -5.78
N VAL A 19 22.76 14.04 -5.96
CA VAL A 19 23.72 15.06 -5.53
C VAL A 19 24.09 15.93 -6.72
N GLU A 20 23.93 17.24 -6.56
CA GLU A 20 24.30 18.28 -7.51
C GLU A 20 25.54 19.02 -6.97
N LEU A 21 26.55 19.21 -7.81
CA LEU A 21 27.79 19.89 -7.45
C LEU A 21 28.18 20.87 -8.56
N GLY A 22 28.02 22.16 -8.30
CA GLY A 22 28.40 23.23 -9.22
C GLY A 22 29.71 23.93 -8.83
N PRO A 23 30.31 24.72 -9.74
CA PRO A 23 31.52 25.50 -9.45
C PRO A 23 31.37 26.46 -8.25
N LYS A 24 30.18 27.04 -8.06
CA LYS A 24 29.87 27.93 -6.93
C LYS A 24 29.76 27.17 -5.59
N ASP A 25 29.35 25.90 -5.62
CA ASP A 25 29.20 25.08 -4.42
C ASP A 25 30.57 24.53 -3.99
N LEU A 26 31.40 24.15 -4.97
CA LEU A 26 32.81 23.80 -4.74
C LEU A 26 33.58 24.93 -4.05
N ALA A 27 33.42 26.18 -4.52
CA ALA A 27 34.04 27.35 -3.90
C ALA A 27 33.57 27.62 -2.46
N ARG A 28 32.40 27.10 -2.07
CA ARG A 28 31.80 27.24 -0.74
C ARG A 28 31.95 25.98 0.14
N GLU A 29 32.64 24.96 -0.38
CA GLU A 29 32.74 23.62 0.22
C GLU A 29 31.37 23.01 0.56
N GLU A 30 30.42 23.15 -0.36
CA GLU A 30 29.03 22.71 -0.24
C GLU A 30 28.64 21.78 -1.39
N LEU A 31 27.56 21.04 -1.19
CA LEU A 31 26.84 20.31 -2.23
C LEU A 31 25.34 20.43 -2.02
N VAL A 32 24.56 20.16 -3.06
CA VAL A 32 23.09 20.17 -2.98
C VAL A 32 22.55 18.75 -3.17
N ALA A 33 21.88 18.22 -2.16
CA ALA A 33 21.16 16.96 -2.22
C ALA A 33 19.70 17.20 -2.58
N VAL A 34 19.19 16.53 -3.61
CA VAL A 34 17.78 16.60 -4.04
C VAL A 34 17.08 15.29 -3.75
N ARG A 35 16.01 15.33 -2.96
CA ARG A 35 15.25 14.15 -2.54
C ARG A 35 14.21 13.76 -3.60
N ARG A 36 14.16 12.48 -3.97
CA ARG A 36 13.19 11.96 -4.94
C ARG A 36 11.76 11.94 -4.43
N LEU A 37 11.59 11.66 -3.14
CA LEU A 37 10.29 11.49 -2.48
C LEU A 37 9.50 12.81 -2.44
N THR A 38 10.16 13.91 -2.09
CA THR A 38 9.52 15.22 -1.85
C THR A 38 9.89 16.27 -2.90
N GLY A 39 11.00 16.09 -3.64
CA GLY A 39 11.57 17.12 -4.52
C GLY A 39 12.38 18.20 -3.77
N GLU A 40 12.50 18.09 -2.45
CA GLU A 40 13.22 19.01 -1.59
C GLU A 40 14.72 19.06 -1.92
N LYS A 41 15.30 20.27 -1.90
CA LYS A 41 16.74 20.51 -2.07
C LYS A 41 17.36 20.90 -0.73
N ILE A 42 18.43 20.22 -0.35
CA ILE A 42 19.14 20.42 0.92
C ILE A 42 20.59 20.75 0.60
N THR A 43 21.06 21.92 1.03
CA THR A 43 22.47 22.28 0.94
C THR A 43 23.22 21.71 2.15
N MET A 44 24.27 20.95 1.90
CA MET A 44 25.08 20.27 2.93
C MET A 44 26.54 20.71 2.82
N LYS A 45 27.23 20.81 3.95
CA LYS A 45 28.68 21.04 3.97
C LYS A 45 29.40 19.78 3.52
N ARG A 46 30.40 19.91 2.64
CA ARG A 46 31.14 18.78 2.09
C ARG A 46 31.80 17.91 3.16
N ALA A 47 32.25 18.53 4.27
CA ALA A 47 32.88 17.83 5.38
C ALA A 47 31.95 16.85 6.10
N THR A 48 30.65 17.16 6.19
CA THR A 48 29.64 16.36 6.90
C THR A 48 28.67 15.63 5.97
N ALA A 49 28.71 15.94 4.67
CA ALA A 49 27.75 15.45 3.68
C ALA A 49 27.61 13.93 3.63
N ALA A 50 28.69 13.15 3.82
CA ALA A 50 28.59 11.69 3.80
C ALA A 50 27.66 11.16 4.92
N ALA A 51 27.83 11.66 6.15
CA ALA A 51 26.98 11.28 7.28
C ALA A 51 25.54 11.81 7.11
N GLU A 52 25.39 13.05 6.65
CA GLU A 52 24.08 13.65 6.39
C GLU A 52 23.31 12.93 5.27
N LEU A 53 23.99 12.46 4.22
CA LEU A 53 23.39 11.69 3.14
C LEU A 53 22.91 10.31 3.63
N VAL A 54 23.67 9.63 4.48
CA VAL A 54 23.23 8.35 5.08
C VAL A 54 21.97 8.57 5.92
N ALA A 55 21.97 9.58 6.80
CA ALA A 55 20.79 9.93 7.59
C ALA A 55 19.60 10.33 6.71
N LEU A 56 19.84 10.99 5.57
CA LEU A 56 18.80 11.37 4.62
C LEU A 56 18.17 10.17 3.91
N LEU A 57 18.97 9.15 3.60
CA LEU A 57 18.49 7.89 3.03
C LEU A 57 17.61 7.14 4.05
N ASP A 58 18.05 7.03 5.31
CA ASP A 58 17.27 6.39 6.38
C ASP A 58 15.94 7.11 6.62
N LYS A 59 15.99 8.45 6.68
CA LYS A 59 14.78 9.28 6.79
C LYS A 59 13.83 9.04 5.62
N THR A 60 14.36 9.00 4.40
CA THR A 60 13.55 8.77 3.19
C THR A 60 12.91 7.38 3.20
N HIS A 61 13.65 6.35 3.63
CA HIS A 61 13.11 5.01 3.82
C HIS A 61 11.95 5.00 4.83
N GLN A 62 12.16 5.60 6.00
CA GLN A 62 11.15 5.63 7.07
C GLN A 62 9.88 6.38 6.64
N GLU A 63 10.02 7.51 5.93
CA GLU A 63 8.88 8.27 5.43
C GLU A 63 8.08 7.50 4.38
N MET A 64 8.76 6.82 3.45
CA MET A 64 8.13 5.96 2.45
C MET A 64 7.36 4.80 3.10
N PHE A 65 8.01 4.10 4.03
CA PHE A 65 7.39 3.01 4.77
C PHE A 65 6.17 3.49 5.56
N THR A 66 6.32 4.58 6.32
CA THR A 66 5.23 5.12 7.15
C THR A 66 4.04 5.54 6.30
N LYS A 67 4.29 6.19 5.15
CA LYS A 67 3.23 6.56 4.20
C LYS A 67 2.49 5.33 3.67
N ALA A 68 3.23 4.34 3.16
CA ALA A 68 2.64 3.11 2.62
C ALA A 68 1.87 2.31 3.68
N LEU A 69 2.39 2.24 4.90
CA LEU A 69 1.74 1.58 6.03
C LEU A 69 0.42 2.27 6.40
N LYS A 70 0.43 3.61 6.45
CA LYS A 70 -0.78 4.41 6.68
C LYS A 70 -1.81 4.18 5.57
N ASP A 71 -1.40 4.31 4.31
CA ASP A 71 -2.25 4.09 3.13
C ASP A 71 -2.88 2.69 3.11
N ARG A 72 -2.12 1.66 3.53
CA ARG A 72 -2.60 0.29 3.68
C ARG A 72 -3.63 0.18 4.81
N ASN A 73 -3.32 0.73 5.99
CA ASN A 73 -4.19 0.61 7.17
C ASN A 73 -5.52 1.35 6.98
N GLU A 74 -5.50 2.53 6.33
CA GLU A 74 -6.72 3.30 6.00
C GLU A 74 -7.60 2.56 4.98
N ARG A 75 -7.01 1.68 4.16
CA ARG A 75 -7.70 0.83 3.19
C ARG A 75 -7.96 -0.59 3.71
N LEU A 76 -7.78 -0.85 4.99
CA LEU A 76 -8.12 -2.13 5.62
C LEU A 76 -9.43 -1.97 6.40
N SER A 77 -10.46 -2.73 6.04
CA SER A 77 -11.77 -2.65 6.68
C SER A 77 -12.15 -3.96 7.36
N LEU A 78 -12.40 -3.90 8.66
CA LEU A 78 -13.03 -4.98 9.41
C LEU A 78 -14.53 -4.98 9.12
N VAL A 79 -15.04 -6.03 8.49
CA VAL A 79 -16.44 -6.13 8.06
C VAL A 79 -17.09 -7.41 8.62
N ASN A 80 -18.33 -7.29 9.09
CA ASN A 80 -19.09 -8.40 9.68
C ASN A 80 -20.43 -8.65 8.96
N LYS A 81 -20.76 -7.81 7.97
CA LYS A 81 -21.98 -7.91 7.16
C LYS A 81 -21.62 -7.93 5.68
N TRP A 82 -22.44 -8.60 4.90
CA TRP A 82 -22.18 -8.80 3.48
C TRP A 82 -22.26 -7.48 2.69
N GLU A 83 -23.17 -6.60 3.05
CA GLU A 83 -23.34 -5.29 2.40
C GLU A 83 -22.12 -4.39 2.63
N ASP A 84 -21.56 -4.43 3.85
CA ASP A 84 -20.32 -3.71 4.18
C ASP A 84 -19.12 -4.31 3.43
N PHE A 85 -19.10 -5.63 3.24
CA PHE A 85 -18.07 -6.34 2.49
C PHE A 85 -18.03 -5.92 1.03
N THR A 86 -19.16 -5.96 0.32
CA THR A 86 -19.24 -5.57 -1.10
C THR A 86 -18.98 -4.06 -1.27
N SER A 87 -19.58 -3.22 -0.44
CA SER A 87 -19.35 -1.77 -0.46
C SER A 87 -17.88 -1.39 -0.26
N ALA A 88 -17.19 -2.04 0.69
CA ALA A 88 -15.77 -1.78 0.92
C ALA A 88 -14.88 -2.37 -0.21
N LEU A 89 -15.27 -3.51 -0.81
CA LEU A 89 -14.58 -4.05 -1.98
C LEU A 89 -14.61 -3.07 -3.16
N ASP A 90 -15.72 -2.37 -3.36
CA ASP A 90 -15.88 -1.39 -4.43
C ASP A 90 -15.08 -0.12 -4.20
N ARG A 91 -14.94 0.29 -2.94
CA ARG A 91 -14.00 1.35 -2.54
C ARG A 91 -12.52 0.94 -2.63
N LYS A 92 -12.21 -0.26 -3.13
CA LYS A 92 -10.84 -0.81 -3.28
C LYS A 92 -10.14 -1.04 -1.93
N HIS A 93 -10.88 -1.45 -0.90
CA HIS A 93 -10.32 -1.84 0.38
C HIS A 93 -9.90 -3.32 0.39
N ILE A 94 -8.94 -3.63 1.27
CA ILE A 94 -8.68 -4.98 1.76
C ILE A 94 -9.64 -5.22 2.92
N LEU A 95 -10.31 -6.35 2.92
CA LEU A 95 -11.40 -6.66 3.86
C LEU A 95 -10.91 -7.69 4.85
N LEU A 96 -11.11 -7.46 6.14
CA LEU A 96 -10.90 -8.46 7.18
C LEU A 96 -12.27 -8.93 7.66
N ALA A 97 -12.61 -10.19 7.43
CA ALA A 97 -13.97 -10.69 7.68
C ALA A 97 -13.96 -12.08 8.35
N PRO A 98 -14.93 -12.39 9.22
CA PRO A 98 -15.07 -13.74 9.77
C PRO A 98 -15.40 -14.74 8.68
N PHE A 99 -14.63 -15.82 8.58
CA PHE A 99 -14.76 -16.81 7.52
C PHE A 99 -14.74 -18.24 8.07
N CYS A 100 -15.59 -19.11 7.51
CA CYS A 100 -15.70 -20.51 7.94
C CYS A 100 -14.55 -21.42 7.49
N GLY A 101 -13.64 -20.93 6.64
CA GLY A 101 -12.46 -21.70 6.19
C GLY A 101 -12.77 -22.76 5.12
N ILE A 102 -14.00 -22.82 4.61
CA ILE A 102 -14.42 -23.86 3.65
C ILE A 102 -14.34 -23.33 2.22
N THR A 103 -13.64 -24.06 1.35
CA THR A 103 -13.43 -23.72 -0.07
C THR A 103 -14.73 -23.41 -0.81
N SER A 104 -15.77 -24.23 -0.64
CA SER A 104 -17.07 -23.99 -1.30
C SER A 104 -17.76 -22.70 -0.85
N CYS A 105 -17.40 -22.16 0.31
CA CYS A 105 -17.86 -20.84 0.74
C CYS A 105 -17.03 -19.72 0.11
N GLU A 106 -15.73 -19.93 -0.06
CA GLU A 106 -14.84 -19.00 -0.75
C GLU A 106 -15.24 -18.82 -2.21
N ASP A 107 -15.55 -19.91 -2.90
CA ASP A 107 -16.03 -19.88 -4.29
C ASP A 107 -17.31 -19.04 -4.44
N LYS A 108 -18.23 -19.17 -3.47
CA LYS A 108 -19.45 -18.36 -3.41
C LYS A 108 -19.15 -16.89 -3.13
N ILE A 109 -18.27 -16.60 -2.16
CA ILE A 109 -17.83 -15.23 -1.89
C ILE A 109 -17.25 -14.58 -3.16
N LYS A 110 -16.42 -15.32 -3.90
CA LYS A 110 -15.86 -14.84 -5.17
C LYS A 110 -16.95 -14.57 -6.21
N ALA A 111 -17.87 -15.51 -6.44
CA ALA A 111 -18.93 -15.33 -7.43
C ALA A 111 -19.91 -14.21 -7.06
N ASP A 112 -20.35 -14.16 -5.80
CA ASP A 112 -21.39 -13.23 -5.34
C ASP A 112 -20.86 -11.81 -5.08
N SER A 113 -19.54 -11.62 -5.01
CA SER A 113 -18.88 -10.30 -4.90
C SER A 113 -18.30 -9.79 -6.22
N GLU A 114 -18.49 -10.55 -7.31
CA GLU A 114 -18.14 -10.11 -8.66
C GLU A 114 -19.11 -9.02 -9.12
N ARG A 115 -18.58 -7.93 -9.70
CA ARG A 115 -19.42 -6.85 -10.25
C ARG A 115 -19.93 -7.25 -11.62
N LYS A 116 -21.20 -6.95 -11.90
CA LYS A 116 -21.79 -7.09 -13.25
C LYS A 116 -21.72 -5.75 -13.98
N GLU A 117 -21.50 -5.80 -15.29
CA GLU A 117 -21.22 -4.65 -16.18
C GLU A 117 -22.35 -3.61 -16.26
N GLU A 118 -23.52 -3.84 -15.64
CA GLU A 118 -24.67 -2.92 -15.71
C GLU A 118 -24.61 -1.75 -14.69
N ASP A 119 -23.65 -1.76 -13.76
CA ASP A 119 -23.45 -0.71 -12.72
C ASP A 119 -22.43 0.40 -13.15
N GLU A 120 -22.39 0.74 -14.46
CA GLU A 120 -21.43 1.69 -15.05
C GLU A 120 -21.74 3.17 -14.72
N THR A 121 -21.44 3.59 -13.49
CA THR A 121 -21.08 5.01 -13.27
C THR A 121 -19.60 5.21 -13.61
N GLU A 122 -19.29 6.27 -14.37
CA GLU A 122 -18.05 6.50 -15.13
C GLU A 122 -16.72 6.51 -14.33
N GLU A 123 -16.74 6.33 -13.00
CA GLU A 123 -15.57 6.56 -12.14
C GLU A 123 -14.79 5.29 -11.72
N ILE A 124 -15.26 4.08 -11.99
CA ILE A 124 -14.66 2.87 -11.40
C ILE A 124 -13.79 2.08 -12.40
N LYS A 125 -12.56 2.57 -12.62
CA LYS A 125 -11.48 1.82 -13.29
C LYS A 125 -10.91 0.73 -12.35
N GLY A 126 -11.56 -0.44 -12.27
CA GLY A 126 -11.03 -1.59 -11.54
C GLY A 126 -11.62 -2.91 -12.05
N PRO A 127 -10.86 -4.02 -12.02
CA PRO A 127 -11.31 -5.29 -12.57
C PRO A 127 -12.62 -5.75 -11.93
N ALA A 128 -13.55 -6.29 -12.73
CA ALA A 128 -14.84 -6.80 -12.28
C ALA A 128 -14.74 -7.99 -11.32
N MET A 129 -13.55 -8.58 -11.22
CA MET A 129 -13.20 -9.74 -10.40
C MET A 129 -13.76 -9.67 -8.97
N GLY A 130 -14.39 -10.77 -8.55
CA GLY A 130 -14.81 -10.96 -7.17
C GLY A 130 -13.64 -11.15 -6.19
N ALA A 131 -13.94 -10.98 -4.91
CA ALA A 131 -12.95 -11.10 -3.83
C ALA A 131 -12.46 -12.54 -3.67
N LYS A 132 -11.14 -12.70 -3.54
CA LYS A 132 -10.49 -13.96 -3.15
C LYS A 132 -10.00 -13.85 -1.72
N SER A 133 -9.82 -14.98 -1.02
CA SER A 133 -9.05 -14.96 0.21
C SER A 133 -7.57 -14.65 -0.10
N LEU A 134 -6.94 -13.84 0.74
CA LEU A 134 -5.54 -13.44 0.61
C LEU A 134 -4.69 -14.22 1.60
N CYS A 135 -5.01 -14.09 2.89
CA CYS A 135 -4.41 -14.87 3.96
C CYS A 135 -5.24 -14.80 5.24
N ILE A 136 -4.96 -15.70 6.17
CA ILE A 136 -5.43 -15.62 7.55
C ILE A 136 -4.33 -14.93 8.36
N PRO A 137 -4.55 -13.70 8.87
CA PRO A 137 -3.53 -13.00 9.65
C PRO A 137 -3.16 -13.77 10.91
N PHE A 138 -1.86 -13.86 11.21
CA PHE A 138 -1.39 -14.45 12.48
C PHE A 138 -1.90 -13.67 13.69
N LEU A 139 -1.96 -12.34 13.60
CA LEU A 139 -2.59 -11.49 14.60
C LEU A 139 -4.04 -11.23 14.21
N GLN A 140 -4.95 -11.91 14.90
CA GLN A 140 -6.38 -11.70 14.73
C GLN A 140 -6.81 -10.36 15.36
N PRO A 141 -7.82 -9.67 14.78
CA PRO A 141 -8.25 -8.35 15.27
C PRO A 141 -8.93 -8.42 16.64
N ARG A 142 -9.55 -9.57 16.93
CA ARG A 142 -10.15 -9.95 18.21
C ARG A 142 -10.46 -11.45 18.17
N ASP A 143 -10.77 -12.01 19.33
CA ASP A 143 -11.32 -13.36 19.40
C ASP A 143 -12.69 -13.45 18.72
N LEU A 144 -13.00 -14.65 18.21
CA LEU A 144 -14.31 -14.95 17.66
C LEU A 144 -15.34 -15.15 18.78
N LEU A 145 -16.49 -14.50 18.62
CA LEU A 145 -17.58 -14.55 19.56
C LEU A 145 -18.59 -15.62 19.13
N PRO A 146 -19.36 -16.21 20.07
CA PRO A 146 -20.44 -17.13 19.74
C PRO A 146 -21.50 -16.53 18.81
N SER A 147 -21.66 -15.21 18.79
CA SER A 147 -22.58 -14.49 17.89
C SER A 147 -22.04 -14.31 16.48
N ASP A 148 -20.73 -14.47 16.25
CA ASP A 148 -20.13 -14.28 14.93
C ASP A 148 -20.64 -15.36 13.96
N ARG A 149 -20.78 -14.94 12.71
CA ARG A 149 -21.20 -15.76 11.56
C ARG A 149 -20.21 -15.59 10.43
N CYS A 150 -20.12 -16.59 9.57
CA CYS A 150 -19.37 -16.46 8.32
C CYS A 150 -19.89 -15.26 7.52
N ILE A 151 -19.00 -14.52 6.87
CA ILE A 151 -19.33 -13.27 6.17
C ILE A 151 -20.35 -13.45 5.04
N HIS A 152 -20.36 -14.62 4.41
CA HIS A 152 -21.28 -14.94 3.33
C HIS A 152 -22.70 -15.18 3.87
N PRO A 153 -23.75 -14.49 3.37
CA PRO A 153 -25.09 -14.51 3.97
C PRO A 153 -25.75 -15.89 3.90
N ASN A 154 -25.48 -16.65 2.84
CA ASN A 154 -25.99 -18.01 2.65
C ASN A 154 -25.14 -19.11 3.34
N CYS A 155 -24.36 -18.75 4.36
CA CYS A 155 -23.49 -19.68 5.10
C CYS A 155 -23.84 -19.70 6.60
N ASP A 156 -24.37 -20.83 7.07
CA ASP A 156 -24.74 -21.01 8.49
C ASP A 156 -23.60 -21.53 9.37
N ARG A 157 -22.41 -21.74 8.80
CA ARG A 157 -21.24 -22.24 9.54
C ARG A 157 -20.65 -21.16 10.45
N LYS A 158 -20.09 -21.60 11.58
CA LYS A 158 -19.30 -20.74 12.43
C LYS A 158 -17.99 -20.35 11.73
N PRO A 159 -17.56 -19.07 11.86
CA PRO A 159 -16.25 -18.68 11.39
C PRO A 159 -15.16 -19.41 12.20
N GLN A 160 -14.05 -19.73 11.55
CA GLN A 160 -12.86 -20.27 12.21
C GLN A 160 -11.83 -19.18 12.47
N TYR A 161 -11.73 -18.19 11.56
CA TYR A 161 -10.78 -17.08 11.65
C TYR A 161 -11.36 -15.82 10.99
N PHE A 162 -10.81 -14.67 11.34
CA PHE A 162 -10.83 -13.51 10.45
C PHE A 162 -9.82 -13.75 9.33
N THR A 163 -10.31 -13.61 8.10
CA THR A 163 -9.53 -13.82 6.87
C THR A 163 -9.50 -12.51 6.08
N LEU A 164 -8.35 -12.20 5.50
CA LEU A 164 -8.23 -11.09 4.57
C LEU A 164 -8.79 -11.49 3.21
N PHE A 165 -9.64 -10.63 2.64
CA PHE A 165 -10.21 -10.74 1.31
C PHE A 165 -9.89 -9.48 0.50
N GLY A 166 -9.83 -9.63 -0.81
CA GLY A 166 -9.71 -8.50 -1.72
C GLY A 166 -9.64 -8.94 -3.18
N ARG A 167 -9.59 -7.96 -4.07
CA ARG A 167 -9.26 -8.21 -5.48
C ARG A 167 -7.75 -8.46 -5.58
N SER A 168 -7.37 -9.61 -6.14
CA SER A 168 -5.97 -9.95 -6.39
C SER A 168 -5.65 -9.75 -7.88
N TYR A 169 -4.39 -9.42 -8.16
CA TYR A 169 -3.80 -9.57 -9.49
C TYR A 169 -3.78 -11.06 -9.91
#